data_AF-A0A817HBD2-F1
#
_entry.id   AF-A0A817HBD2-F1
#
_cell.length_a   1.000
_cell.length_b   1.000
_cell.length_c   1.000
_cell.angle_alpha   90.00
_cell.angle_beta   90.00
_cell.angle_gamma   90.00
#
_symmetry.space_group_name_H-M   'P 1'
#
loop_
_entity.id
_entity.type
_entity.pdbx_description
1 polymer ?
#
loop_
_entity_poly.entity_id
_entity_poly.type
_entity_poly.pdbx_seq_one_letter_code
_entity_poly.pdbx_strand_id
1 'polypeptide(L)'
;MKYSQNEDLKRIFGRLALGTINNNEDDLKRTSQLQAELEDIYATTKICESNDSEKCYTLSPYLERSMQIEKDYDRLIWAWKGWHDSCGNKVRPVYIPYINLLNKNTKENGYKDLSEPWIAEYEMGDTEEFEEIIDQLLNDTMPLYEQLHAYVRGRLCSIYPNRFNCHGPIPAHILGKFNFYE
;
A
#
# COMPACT_ATOMS: atom_id res chain seq x y z
N MET A 1 7.76 -42.03 -15.80
CA MET A 1 7.18 -40.72 -15.42
C MET A 1 5.71 -40.86 -14.99
N LYS A 2 5.43 -41.52 -13.86
CA LYS A 2 4.05 -41.71 -13.34
C LYS A 2 3.60 -40.63 -12.34
N TYR A 3 4.50 -39.75 -11.92
CA TYR A 3 4.21 -38.69 -10.95
C TYR A 3 3.57 -37.44 -11.58
N SER A 4 3.58 -37.31 -12.91
CA SER A 4 3.05 -36.18 -13.67
C SER A 4 1.52 -36.10 -13.74
N GLN A 5 0.78 -37.07 -13.18
CA GLN A 5 -0.68 -37.15 -13.26
C GLN A 5 -1.40 -36.97 -11.91
N ASN A 6 -0.66 -36.89 -10.80
CA ASN A 6 -1.26 -36.69 -9.48
C ASN A 6 -1.37 -35.18 -9.22
N GLU A 7 -2.60 -34.67 -9.20
CA GLU A 7 -2.90 -33.24 -9.00
C GLU A 7 -2.43 -32.73 -7.63
N ASP A 8 -2.50 -33.53 -6.56
CA ASP A 8 -1.99 -33.13 -5.24
C ASP A 8 -0.47 -32.97 -5.25
N LEU A 9 0.25 -33.88 -5.92
CA LEU A 9 1.70 -33.75 -6.08
C LEU A 9 2.06 -32.54 -6.94
N LYS A 10 1.34 -32.29 -8.04
CA LYS A 10 1.54 -31.08 -8.85
C LYS A 10 1.36 -29.82 -8.01
N ARG A 11 0.33 -29.75 -7.17
CA ARG A 11 0.07 -28.61 -6.29
C ARG A 11 1.16 -28.44 -5.23
N ILE A 12 1.57 -29.52 -4.56
CA ILE A 12 2.64 -29.48 -3.54
C ILE A 12 3.95 -29.00 -4.17
N PHE A 13 4.35 -29.58 -5.31
CA PHE A 13 5.58 -29.17 -6.00
C PHE A 13 5.47 -27.77 -6.62
N GLY A 14 4.30 -27.38 -7.11
CA GLY A 14 4.02 -26.03 -7.60
C GLY A 14 4.21 -24.99 -6.51
N ARG A 15 3.63 -25.19 -5.33
CA ARG A 15 3.80 -24.30 -4.16
C ARG A 15 5.26 -24.23 -3.68
N LEU A 16 5.99 -25.35 -3.72
CA LEU A 16 7.43 -25.34 -3.41
C LEU A 16 8.24 -24.52 -4.44
N ALA A 17 7.78 -24.45 -5.69
CA ALA A 17 8.39 -23.66 -6.75
C ALA A 17 7.95 -22.17 -6.76
N LEU A 18 6.82 -21.82 -6.11
CA LEU A 18 6.41 -20.42 -5.91
C LEU A 18 7.40 -19.63 -5.03
N GLY A 19 8.18 -20.33 -4.20
CA GLY A 19 9.28 -19.72 -3.48
C GLY A 19 10.30 -19.16 -4.45
N THR A 20 10.43 -17.82 -4.52
CA THR A 20 11.40 -17.14 -5.37
C THR A 20 12.80 -17.67 -5.10
N ILE A 21 13.35 -18.45 -6.03
CA ILE A 21 14.73 -18.87 -5.97
C ILE A 21 15.54 -17.66 -6.41
N ASN A 22 16.25 -17.02 -5.47
CA ASN A 22 17.21 -15.99 -5.82
C ASN A 22 18.60 -16.62 -5.84
N ASN A 23 19.10 -16.85 -7.04
CA ASN A 23 20.38 -17.51 -7.26
C ASN A 23 21.58 -16.57 -7.02
N ASN A 24 21.33 -15.27 -6.85
CA ASN A 24 22.37 -14.27 -6.60
C ASN A 24 22.34 -13.79 -5.14
N GLU A 25 23.33 -14.22 -4.35
CA GLU A 25 23.46 -13.82 -2.95
C GLU A 25 23.57 -12.31 -2.74
N ASP A 26 24.19 -11.59 -3.69
CA ASP A 26 24.38 -10.14 -3.57
C ASP A 26 23.05 -9.40 -3.79
N ASP A 27 22.25 -9.86 -4.75
CA ASP A 27 20.91 -9.30 -5.00
C ASP A 27 19.98 -9.61 -3.81
N LEU A 28 20.08 -10.79 -3.20
CA LEU A 28 19.37 -11.12 -1.95
C LEU A 28 19.74 -10.16 -0.82
N LYS A 29 21.03 -10.02 -0.54
CA LYS A 29 21.53 -9.12 0.52
C LYS A 29 21.07 -7.69 0.27
N ARG A 30 21.15 -7.22 -0.98
CA ARG A 30 20.73 -5.86 -1.34
C ARG A 30 19.22 -5.66 -1.19
N THR A 31 18.42 -6.65 -1.57
CA THR A 31 16.96 -6.61 -1.42
C THR A 31 16.57 -6.53 0.06
N SER A 32 17.17 -7.37 0.92
CA SER A 32 16.93 -7.33 2.36
C SER A 32 17.38 -6.01 2.99
N GLN A 33 18.50 -5.43 2.55
CA GLN A 33 18.95 -4.11 3.01
C GLN A 33 17.95 -3.00 2.65
N LEU A 34 17.50 -2.97 1.40
CA LEU A 34 16.53 -1.96 0.93
C LEU A 34 15.18 -2.11 1.63
N GLN A 35 14.73 -3.34 1.89
CA GLN A 35 13.53 -3.58 2.67
C GLN A 35 13.67 -3.02 4.09
N ALA A 36 14.77 -3.34 4.78
CA ALA A 36 15.03 -2.83 6.12
C ALA A 36 15.13 -1.30 6.15
N GLU A 37 15.69 -0.69 5.09
CA GLU A 37 15.76 0.77 4.94
C GLU A 37 14.36 1.38 4.76
N LEU A 38 13.46 0.75 3.98
CA LEU A 38 12.07 1.19 3.85
C LEU A 38 11.31 1.12 5.18
N GLU A 39 11.48 0.01 5.92
CA GLU A 39 10.88 -0.18 7.25
C GLU A 39 11.40 0.86 8.26
N ASP A 40 12.71 1.13 8.26
CA ASP A 40 13.33 2.14 9.12
C ASP A 40 12.83 3.56 8.78
N ILE A 41 12.76 3.93 7.49
CA ILE A 41 12.22 5.22 7.07
C ILE A 41 10.79 5.40 7.59
N TYR A 42 9.95 4.37 7.45
CA TYR A 42 8.56 4.41 7.91
C TYR A 42 8.47 4.56 9.44
N ALA A 43 9.27 3.80 10.19
CA ALA A 43 9.25 3.80 11.65
C ALA A 43 9.85 5.09 12.26
N THR A 44 10.89 5.64 11.64
CA THR A 44 11.70 6.73 12.23
C THR A 44 11.38 8.11 11.69
N THR A 45 10.61 8.23 10.61
CA THR A 45 10.22 9.55 10.10
C THR A 45 9.46 10.32 11.18
N LYS A 46 9.69 11.63 11.23
CA LYS A 46 9.07 12.55 12.17
C LYS A 46 8.69 13.82 11.46
N ILE A 47 7.61 14.44 11.91
CA ILE A 47 7.24 15.80 11.51
C ILE A 47 7.21 16.69 12.74
N CYS A 48 7.72 17.90 12.62
CA CYS A 48 7.83 18.84 13.73
C CYS A 48 6.91 20.04 13.51
N GLU A 49 6.44 20.65 14.61
CA GLU A 49 5.66 21.88 14.52
C GLU A 49 6.55 23.05 14.03
N SER A 50 6.02 23.90 13.16
CA SER A 50 6.79 25.03 12.60
C SER A 50 7.29 26.03 13.66
N ASN A 51 6.60 26.09 14.79
CA ASN A 51 6.90 27.04 15.87
C ASN A 51 7.79 26.44 16.96
N ASP A 52 8.06 25.13 16.92
CA ASP A 52 8.77 24.42 17.96
C ASP A 52 9.46 23.16 17.40
N SER A 53 10.77 23.26 17.15
CA SER A 53 11.58 22.15 16.64
C SER A 53 11.75 21.01 17.64
N GLU A 54 11.38 21.18 18.91
CA GLU A 54 11.42 20.11 19.91
C GLU A 54 10.16 19.24 19.88
N LYS A 55 9.05 19.75 19.34
CA LYS A 55 7.78 19.02 19.18
C LYS A 55 7.73 18.28 17.86
N CYS A 56 8.33 17.10 17.84
CA CYS A 56 8.31 16.20 16.69
C CYS A 56 7.53 14.91 16.97
N TYR A 57 6.77 14.45 15.98
CA TYR A 57 5.87 13.33 16.09
C TYR A 57 6.14 12.28 15.01
N THR A 58 6.20 11.01 15.41
CA THR A 58 6.21 9.84 14.53
C THR A 58 4.79 9.46 14.12
N LEU A 59 4.64 8.63 13.07
CA LEU A 59 3.34 8.16 12.61
C LEU A 59 2.54 7.47 13.72
N SER A 60 3.12 6.42 14.29
CA SER A 60 2.53 5.71 15.41
C SER A 60 3.23 6.10 16.72
N PRO A 61 2.48 6.29 17.84
CA PRO A 61 1.01 6.30 17.92
C PRO A 61 0.39 7.68 17.66
N TYR A 62 1.19 8.75 17.60
CA TYR A 62 0.67 10.12 17.74
C TYR A 62 -0.11 10.60 16.53
N LEU A 63 0.47 10.55 15.33
CA LEU A 63 -0.18 11.10 14.14
C LEU A 63 -1.40 10.26 13.75
N GLU A 64 -1.31 8.93 13.83
CA GLU A 64 -2.45 8.01 13.66
C GLU A 64 -3.62 8.38 14.57
N ARG A 65 -3.34 8.60 15.86
CA ARG A 65 -4.37 9.02 16.82
C ARG A 65 -4.89 10.41 16.51
N SER A 66 -4.03 11.35 16.14
CA SER A 66 -4.43 12.72 15.78
C SER A 66 -5.43 12.72 14.63
N MET A 67 -5.19 11.95 13.56
CA MET A 67 -6.14 11.86 12.43
C MET A 67 -7.51 11.30 12.80
N GLN A 68 -7.58 10.47 13.84
CA GLN A 68 -8.84 9.88 14.30
C GLN A 68 -9.68 10.84 15.16
N ILE A 69 -9.04 11.69 15.95
CA ILE A 69 -9.72 12.52 16.97
C ILE A 69 -9.79 14.01 16.60
N GLU A 70 -8.82 14.50 15.81
CA GLU A 70 -8.71 15.90 15.45
C GLU A 70 -9.80 16.30 14.45
N LYS A 71 -10.33 17.50 14.61
CA LYS A 71 -11.35 18.09 13.74
C LYS A 71 -10.91 19.42 13.17
N ASP A 72 -9.74 19.93 13.55
CA ASP A 72 -9.15 21.09 12.90
C ASP A 72 -8.58 20.68 11.53
N TYR A 73 -9.15 21.27 10.48
CA TYR A 73 -8.79 20.95 9.09
C TYR A 73 -7.32 21.27 8.77
N ASP A 74 -6.78 22.38 9.30
CA ASP A 74 -5.40 22.78 9.03
C ASP A 74 -4.40 21.89 9.79
N ARG A 75 -4.76 21.45 11.00
CA ARG A 75 -4.01 20.42 11.74
C ARG A 75 -3.99 19.10 11.00
N LEU A 76 -5.13 18.65 10.46
CA LEU A 76 -5.23 17.43 9.66
C LEU A 76 -4.39 17.53 8.37
N ILE A 77 -4.39 18.68 7.69
CA ILE A 77 -3.51 18.93 6.54
C ILE A 77 -2.04 18.85 6.94
N TRP A 78 -1.66 19.55 8.02
CA TRP A 78 -0.28 19.55 8.49
C TRP A 78 0.21 18.14 8.81
N ALA A 79 -0.61 17.34 9.51
CA ALA A 79 -0.28 15.97 9.85
C ALA A 79 -0.15 15.11 8.58
N TRP A 80 -1.18 15.09 7.74
CA TRP A 80 -1.24 14.24 6.55
C TRP A 80 -0.14 14.61 5.54
N LYS A 81 -0.10 15.88 5.14
CA LYS A 81 0.86 16.36 4.15
C LYS A 81 2.28 16.33 4.68
N GLY A 82 2.49 16.79 5.92
CA GLY A 82 3.81 16.80 6.54
C GLY A 82 4.42 15.41 6.57
N TRP A 83 3.64 14.40 6.95
CA TRP A 83 4.11 13.01 7.00
C TRP A 83 4.43 12.48 5.61
N HIS A 84 3.52 12.62 4.65
CA HIS A 84 3.73 12.14 3.28
C HIS A 84 4.90 12.84 2.59
N ASP A 85 5.07 14.15 2.77
CA ASP A 85 6.21 14.88 2.23
C ASP A 85 7.53 14.43 2.88
N SER A 86 7.54 14.19 4.19
CA SER A 86 8.78 13.82 4.92
C SER A 86 9.19 12.36 4.70
N CYS A 87 8.21 11.45 4.67
CA CYS A 87 8.42 10.02 4.48
C CYS A 87 8.59 9.69 2.98
N GLY A 88 7.66 10.16 2.15
CA GLY A 88 7.61 9.82 0.72
C GLY A 88 8.87 10.24 -0.06
N ASN A 89 9.45 11.40 0.28
CA ASN A 89 10.70 11.87 -0.32
C ASN A 89 11.88 10.93 -0.03
N LYS A 90 11.91 10.30 1.15
CA LYS A 90 12.94 9.32 1.53
C LYS A 90 12.66 7.93 0.96
N VAL A 91 11.39 7.53 0.91
CA VAL A 91 10.96 6.22 0.38
C VAL A 91 11.26 6.10 -1.12
N ARG A 92 10.99 7.13 -1.92
CA ARG A 92 11.11 7.08 -3.39
C ARG A 92 12.47 6.55 -3.91
N PRO A 93 13.64 7.07 -3.48
CA PRO A 93 14.94 6.59 -3.97
C PRO A 93 15.29 5.16 -3.54
N VAL A 94 14.63 4.62 -2.50
CA VAL A 94 14.85 3.26 -1.99
C VAL A 94 13.88 2.27 -2.65
N TYR A 95 12.61 2.67 -2.79
CA TYR A 95 11.52 1.86 -3.31
C TYR A 95 11.73 1.49 -4.78
N ILE A 96 12.19 2.43 -5.62
CA ILE A 96 12.42 2.15 -7.05
C ILE A 96 13.48 1.05 -7.26
N PRO A 97 14.69 1.13 -6.67
CA PRO A 97 15.66 0.05 -6.72
C PRO A 97 15.13 -1.27 -6.13
N TYR A 98 14.37 -1.20 -5.03
CA TYR A 98 13.79 -2.38 -4.39
C TYR A 98 12.85 -3.14 -5.34
N ILE A 99 11.88 -2.44 -5.94
CA ILE A 99 10.95 -3.03 -6.93
C ILE A 99 11.68 -3.52 -8.18
N ASN A 100 12.73 -2.83 -8.63
CA ASN A 100 13.53 -3.29 -9.77
C ASN A 100 14.25 -4.61 -9.48
N LEU A 101 14.81 -4.77 -8.27
CA LEU A 101 15.45 -6.03 -7.87
C LEU A 101 14.44 -7.17 -7.72
N LEU A 102 13.27 -6.89 -7.12
CA LEU A 102 12.19 -7.87 -7.02
C LEU A 102 11.73 -8.32 -8.41
N ASN A 103 11.43 -7.39 -9.32
CA ASN A 103 11.03 -7.72 -10.68
C ASN A 103 12.13 -8.46 -11.46
N LYS A 104 13.40 -8.12 -11.27
CA LYS A 104 14.53 -8.85 -11.87
C LYS A 104 14.50 -10.30 -11.41
N ASN A 105 14.41 -10.54 -10.10
CA ASN A 105 14.37 -11.87 -9.54
C ASN A 105 13.13 -12.67 -10.01
N THR A 106 11.97 -12.03 -10.06
CA THR A 106 10.73 -12.67 -10.52
C THR A 106 10.84 -13.10 -11.99
N LYS A 107 11.45 -12.28 -12.84
CA LYS A 107 11.73 -12.62 -14.25
C LYS A 107 12.72 -13.76 -14.42
N GLU A 108 13.75 -13.82 -13.58
CA GLU A 108 14.69 -14.94 -13.56
C GLU A 108 14.02 -16.27 -13.15
N ASN A 109 12.93 -16.19 -12.38
CA ASN A 109 12.10 -17.32 -11.99
C ASN A 109 11.01 -17.69 -13.02
N GLY A 110 11.01 -17.06 -14.20
CA GLY A 110 10.13 -17.42 -15.31
C GLY A 110 8.77 -16.72 -15.33
N TYR A 111 8.52 -15.81 -14.39
CA TYR A 111 7.33 -14.96 -14.37
C TYR A 111 7.54 -13.69 -15.22
N LYS A 112 6.45 -13.04 -15.65
CA LYS A 112 6.47 -11.77 -16.39
C LYS A 112 6.93 -10.61 -15.51
N ASP A 113 6.40 -10.52 -14.30
CA ASP A 113 6.68 -9.47 -13.32
C ASP A 113 6.23 -9.90 -11.91
N LEU A 114 6.50 -9.04 -10.92
CA LEU A 114 6.25 -9.28 -9.50
C LEU A 114 4.77 -9.59 -9.16
N SER A 115 3.81 -9.20 -10.01
CA SER A 115 2.39 -9.42 -9.74
C SER A 115 1.95 -10.87 -9.92
N GLU A 116 2.54 -11.60 -10.87
CA GLU A 116 2.18 -13.00 -11.15
C GLU A 116 2.36 -13.94 -9.94
N PRO A 117 3.51 -13.96 -9.23
CA PRO A 117 3.63 -14.80 -8.04
C PRO A 117 2.69 -14.37 -6.91
N TRP A 118 2.32 -13.09 -6.81
CA TRP A 118 1.34 -12.63 -5.81
C TRP A 118 -0.07 -13.13 -6.14
N ILE A 119 -0.45 -13.11 -7.41
CA ILE A 119 -1.75 -13.61 -7.88
C ILE A 119 -1.78 -15.15 -7.83
N ALA A 120 -0.66 -15.82 -8.08
CA ALA A 120 -0.55 -17.28 -8.06
C ALA A 120 -0.94 -17.91 -6.70
N GLU A 121 -0.84 -17.16 -5.59
CA GLU A 121 -1.31 -17.59 -4.26
C GLU A 121 -2.83 -17.86 -4.23
N TYR A 122 -3.60 -17.27 -5.13
CA TYR A 122 -5.03 -17.53 -5.28
C TYR A 122 -5.35 -18.79 -6.08
N GLU A 123 -4.32 -19.51 -6.57
CA GLU A 123 -4.43 -20.72 -7.39
C GLU A 123 -5.35 -20.54 -8.63
N MET A 124 -5.48 -19.30 -9.12
CA MET A 124 -6.13 -19.00 -10.38
C MET A 124 -5.09 -19.22 -11.49
N GLY A 125 -5.43 -20.06 -12.46
CA GLY A 125 -4.48 -20.50 -13.50
C GLY A 125 -4.05 -19.41 -14.48
N ASP A 126 -4.76 -18.28 -14.49
CA ASP A 126 -4.54 -17.13 -15.35
C ASP A 126 -4.67 -15.82 -14.56
N THR A 127 -3.69 -14.93 -14.67
CA THR A 127 -3.74 -13.59 -14.05
C THR A 127 -4.82 -12.72 -14.66
N GLU A 128 -5.14 -12.89 -15.95
CA GLU A 128 -6.19 -12.12 -16.62
C GLU A 128 -7.57 -12.45 -16.02
N GLU A 129 -7.84 -13.73 -15.73
CA GLU A 129 -9.06 -14.16 -15.06
C GLU A 129 -9.19 -13.55 -13.66
N PHE A 130 -8.09 -13.47 -12.90
CA PHE A 130 -8.07 -12.82 -11.58
C PHE A 130 -8.46 -11.34 -11.68
N GLU A 131 -7.84 -10.59 -12.59
CA GLU A 131 -8.11 -9.17 -12.77
C GLU A 131 -9.57 -8.92 -13.19
N GLU A 132 -10.10 -9.73 -14.12
CA GLU A 132 -11.50 -9.64 -14.55
C GLU A 132 -12.50 -9.86 -13.39
N ILE A 133 -12.23 -10.85 -12.52
CA ILE A 133 -13.08 -11.11 -11.35
C ILE A 133 -13.04 -9.92 -10.38
N ILE A 134 -11.86 -9.37 -10.10
CA ILE A 134 -11.72 -8.20 -9.22
C ILE A 134 -12.46 -6.99 -9.80
N ASP A 135 -12.33 -6.74 -11.10
CA ASP A 135 -13.03 -5.65 -11.78
C ASP A 135 -14.54 -5.82 -11.74
N GLN A 136 -15.05 -7.04 -11.94
CA GLN A 136 -16.49 -7.34 -11.80
C GLN A 136 -16.99 -7.08 -10.38
N LEU A 137 -16.28 -7.55 -9.36
CA LEU A 137 -16.63 -7.31 -7.96
C LEU A 137 -16.61 -5.82 -7.61
N LEU A 138 -15.64 -5.07 -8.13
CA LEU A 138 -15.56 -3.62 -7.94
C LEU A 138 -16.76 -2.92 -8.60
N ASN A 139 -17.13 -3.31 -9.83
CA ASN A 139 -18.28 -2.77 -10.53
C ASN A 139 -19.61 -3.09 -9.82
N ASP A 140 -19.77 -4.29 -9.31
CA ASP A 140 -20.97 -4.70 -8.57
C ASP A 140 -21.12 -3.92 -7.25
N THR A 141 -20.02 -3.57 -6.60
CA THR A 141 -20.01 -2.80 -5.35
C THR A 141 -20.04 -1.29 -5.55
N MET A 142 -19.69 -0.80 -6.74
CA MET A 142 -19.60 0.62 -7.06
C MET A 142 -20.89 1.41 -6.75
N PRO A 143 -22.11 0.94 -7.09
CA PRO A 143 -23.33 1.70 -6.80
C PRO A 143 -23.55 1.95 -5.30
N LEU A 144 -23.18 1.00 -4.45
CA LEU A 144 -23.24 1.15 -3.00
C LEU A 144 -22.16 2.13 -2.51
N TYR A 145 -20.94 1.99 -3.03
CA TYR A 145 -19.83 2.88 -2.70
C TYR A 145 -20.16 4.33 -3.05
N GLU A 146 -20.73 4.61 -4.22
CA GLU A 146 -21.09 5.96 -4.65
C GLU A 146 -22.12 6.62 -3.73
N GLN A 147 -23.13 5.86 -3.29
CA GLN A 147 -24.13 6.36 -2.33
C GLN A 147 -23.49 6.66 -0.97
N LEU A 148 -22.62 5.77 -0.48
CA LEU A 148 -21.89 5.98 0.77
C LEU A 148 -20.96 7.19 0.67
N HIS A 149 -20.19 7.28 -0.41
CA HIS A 149 -19.30 8.40 -0.70
C HIS A 149 -20.08 9.72 -0.74
N ALA A 150 -21.23 9.77 -1.42
CA ALA A 150 -22.07 10.96 -1.48
C ALA A 150 -22.62 11.37 -0.10
N TYR A 151 -23.07 10.40 0.70
CA TYR A 151 -23.55 10.65 2.06
C TYR A 151 -22.44 11.19 2.97
N VAL A 152 -21.28 10.53 3.01
CA VAL A 152 -20.13 10.94 3.82
C VAL A 152 -19.64 12.32 3.38
N ARG A 153 -19.52 12.57 2.08
CA ARG A 153 -19.17 13.90 1.53
C ARG A 153 -20.15 14.98 1.99
N GLY A 154 -21.45 14.71 1.94
CA GLY A 154 -22.48 15.65 2.40
C GLY A 154 -22.30 16.01 3.88
N ARG A 155 -22.03 15.00 4.73
CA ARG A 155 -21.75 15.22 6.16
C ARG A 155 -20.47 16.02 6.39
N LEU A 156 -19.39 15.70 5.67
CA LEU A 156 -18.12 16.40 5.78
C LEU A 156 -18.22 17.86 5.32
N CYS A 157 -19.04 18.15 4.30
CA CYS A 157 -19.33 19.52 3.88
C CYS A 157 -20.04 20.36 4.94
N SER A 158 -20.90 19.75 5.76
CA SER A 158 -21.49 20.43 6.92
C SER A 158 -20.47 20.71 8.03
N ILE A 159 -19.49 19.81 8.21
CA ILE A 159 -18.44 19.96 9.24
C ILE A 159 -17.36 20.96 8.80
N TYR A 160 -16.98 20.95 7.53
CA TYR A 160 -15.91 21.76 6.95
C TYR A 160 -16.44 22.68 5.83
N PRO A 161 -17.31 23.65 6.16
CA PRO A 161 -17.92 24.52 5.16
C PRO A 161 -16.85 25.33 4.41
N ASN A 162 -16.96 25.38 3.09
CA ASN A 162 -16.06 26.11 2.19
C ASN A 162 -14.57 25.67 2.24
N ARG A 163 -14.25 24.49 2.78
CA ARG A 163 -12.86 23.98 2.82
C ARG A 163 -12.50 23.10 1.63
N PHE A 164 -13.49 22.51 0.97
CA PHE A 164 -13.31 21.68 -0.22
C PHE A 164 -14.57 21.68 -1.11
N ASN A 165 -14.46 21.17 -2.34
CA ASN A 165 -15.58 21.09 -3.28
C ASN A 165 -16.57 19.97 -2.89
N CYS A 166 -17.78 20.34 -2.46
CA CYS A 166 -18.84 19.41 -2.08
C CYS A 166 -19.40 18.53 -3.21
N HIS A 167 -19.06 18.85 -4.46
CA HIS A 167 -19.41 18.05 -5.64
C HIS A 167 -18.19 17.30 -6.21
N GLY A 168 -17.01 17.46 -5.61
CA GLY A 168 -15.77 16.80 -6.02
C GLY A 168 -15.39 15.60 -5.15
N PRO A 169 -14.17 15.08 -5.31
CA PRO A 169 -13.60 14.06 -4.42
C PRO A 169 -13.45 14.55 -2.98
N ILE A 170 -13.50 13.64 -2.01
CA ILE A 170 -13.24 13.94 -0.61
C ILE A 170 -11.71 14.07 -0.41
N PRO A 171 -11.20 15.15 0.22
CA PRO A 171 -9.80 15.26 0.57
C PRO A 171 -9.34 14.12 1.50
N ALA A 172 -8.20 13.49 1.20
CA ALA A 172 -7.73 12.31 1.94
C ALA A 172 -7.51 12.56 3.45
N HIS A 173 -7.07 13.77 3.82
CA HIS A 173 -6.72 14.12 5.19
C HIS A 173 -7.91 14.24 6.16
N ILE A 174 -9.16 14.21 5.66
CA ILE A 174 -10.37 14.31 6.50
C ILE A 174 -11.15 12.98 6.61
N LEU A 175 -10.53 11.85 6.24
CA LEU A 175 -11.16 10.52 6.28
C LEU A 175 -10.96 9.77 7.61
N GLY A 176 -10.26 10.36 8.57
CA GLY A 176 -10.15 9.82 9.93
C GLY A 176 -9.03 8.79 10.16
N LYS A 177 -8.23 8.46 9.13
CA LYS A 177 -7.04 7.59 9.24
C LYS A 177 -5.93 8.04 8.28
N PHE A 178 -4.69 7.64 8.57
CA PHE A 178 -3.52 7.88 7.71
C PHE A 178 -3.45 6.91 6.52
N ASN A 179 -3.59 5.61 6.80
CA ASN A 179 -3.53 4.52 5.83
C ASN A 179 -4.77 3.62 5.98
N PHE A 180 -5.14 2.90 4.92
CA PHE A 180 -6.33 2.05 4.86
C PHE A 180 -6.07 0.56 5.18
N TYR A 181 -4.93 0.21 5.78
CA TYR A 181 -4.61 -1.17 6.17
C TYR A 181 -4.40 -1.26 7.68
N GLU A 182 -5.15 -2.16 8.32
CA GLU A 182 -4.89 -2.79 9.62
C GLU A 182 -4.74 -4.29 9.39
#